data_AF-A4Y7H9-F1
#
_entry.id   AF-A4Y7H9-F1
#
_cell.length_a   1.000
_cell.length_b   1.000
_cell.length_c   1.000
_cell.angle_alpha   90.00
_cell.angle_beta   90.00
_cell.angle_gamma   90.00
#
_symmetry.space_group_name_H-M   'P 1'
#
loop_
_entity.id
_entity.type
_entity.pdbx_description
1 polymer ?
#
loop_
_entity_poly.entity_id
_entity_poly.type
_entity_poly.pdbx_seq_one_letter_code
_entity_poly.pdbx_strand_id
1 'polypeptide(L)'
;MNPEFEQKLNRKLAAFDAWANVSTFRECKLVQYCGVDLVGVIDVETDQIVDQITGLLCEGFYVDWKQNGSILYLRVYEFGGPEPTWEQVVNEEPLADIDAILKDAGFRE
;
A
#
# COMPACT_ATOMS: atom_id res chain seq x y z
N MET A 1 12.68 19.96 0.07
CA MET A 1 12.75 18.56 0.53
C MET A 1 13.77 18.50 1.66
N ASN A 2 13.48 17.84 2.79
CA ASN A 2 14.45 17.70 3.89
C ASN A 2 15.53 16.67 3.47
N PRO A 3 16.84 16.95 3.62
CA PRO A 3 17.93 16.01 3.28
C PRO A 3 17.82 14.64 3.97
N GLU A 4 17.20 14.57 5.15
CA GLU A 4 16.95 13.29 5.83
C GLU A 4 15.84 12.48 5.14
N PHE A 5 14.83 13.16 4.63
CA PHE A 5 13.74 12.52 3.89
C PHE A 5 14.21 12.04 2.52
N GLU A 6 15.01 12.85 1.82
CA GLU A 6 15.61 12.46 0.53
C GLU A 6 16.47 11.19 0.66
N GLN A 7 17.28 11.08 1.72
CA GLN A 7 18.02 9.85 2.00
C GLN A 7 17.12 8.65 2.26
N LYS A 8 16.02 8.82 3.01
CA LYS A 8 15.05 7.74 3.27
C LYS A 8 14.36 7.29 1.99
N LEU A 9 13.92 8.25 1.16
CA LEU A 9 13.32 8.00 -0.14
C LEU A 9 14.29 7.21 -1.04
N ASN A 10 15.51 7.70 -1.22
CA ASN A 10 16.52 7.03 -2.06
C ASN A 10 16.81 5.60 -1.58
N ARG A 11 16.87 5.37 -0.26
CA ARG A 11 17.04 4.01 0.29
C ARG A 11 15.84 3.11 -0.02
N LYS A 12 14.61 3.62 0.10
CA LYS A 12 13.39 2.85 -0.17
C LYS A 12 13.29 2.50 -1.66
N LEU A 13 13.59 3.45 -2.55
CA LEU A 13 13.62 3.23 -4.00
C LEU A 13 14.72 2.24 -4.40
N ALA A 14 15.93 2.36 -3.83
CA ALA A 14 17.00 1.40 -4.09
C ALA A 14 16.64 -0.02 -3.60
N ALA A 15 15.95 -0.13 -2.46
CA ALA A 15 15.47 -1.41 -1.95
C ALA A 15 14.39 -2.02 -2.87
N PHE A 16 13.50 -1.19 -3.41
CA PHE A 16 12.51 -1.63 -4.39
C PHE A 16 13.19 -2.11 -5.68
N ASP A 17 14.11 -1.32 -6.23
CA ASP A 17 14.82 -1.65 -7.48
C ASP A 17 15.59 -2.98 -7.36
N ALA A 18 16.35 -3.15 -6.28
CA ALA A 18 17.08 -4.39 -6.01
C ALA A 18 16.15 -5.61 -5.88
N TRP A 19 14.98 -5.43 -5.26
CA TRP A 19 13.97 -6.48 -5.15
C TRP A 19 13.29 -6.77 -6.50
N ALA A 20 12.92 -5.73 -7.25
CA ALA A 20 12.24 -5.85 -8.53
C ALA A 20 13.11 -6.56 -9.58
N ASN A 21 14.43 -6.33 -9.54
CA ASN A 21 15.39 -6.97 -10.45
C ASN A 21 15.39 -8.51 -10.37
N VAL A 22 15.11 -9.06 -9.19
CA VAL A 22 15.06 -10.53 -8.97
C VAL A 22 13.64 -11.09 -8.94
N SER A 23 12.63 -10.24 -9.14
CA SER A 23 11.21 -10.59 -9.08
C SER A 23 10.65 -10.88 -10.48
N THR A 24 9.52 -11.60 -10.52
CA THR A 24 8.94 -12.10 -11.78
C THR A 24 7.49 -11.65 -11.99
N PHE A 25 7.09 -10.59 -11.30
CA PHE A 25 5.75 -10.03 -11.43
C PHE A 25 5.49 -9.51 -12.85
N ARG A 26 4.23 -9.55 -13.27
CA ARG A 26 3.74 -9.09 -14.57
C ARG A 26 2.71 -7.98 -14.44
N GLU A 27 2.09 -7.91 -13.28
CA GLU A 27 1.02 -6.99 -12.94
C GLU A 27 1.38 -6.33 -11.60
N CYS A 28 0.94 -5.09 -11.40
CA CYS A 28 1.12 -4.37 -10.15
C CYS A 28 -0.20 -3.77 -9.72
N LYS A 29 -0.60 -4.03 -8.48
CA LYS A 29 -1.77 -3.46 -7.81
C LYS A 29 -1.33 -2.60 -6.66
N LEU A 30 -1.78 -1.36 -6.64
CA LEU A 30 -1.62 -0.45 -5.52
C LEU A 30 -2.91 -0.45 -4.71
N VAL A 31 -2.80 -0.86 -3.46
CA VAL A 31 -3.91 -0.99 -2.52
C VAL A 31 -3.73 0.07 -1.45
N GLN A 32 -4.63 1.06 -1.43
CA GLN A 32 -4.52 2.22 -0.56
C GLN A 32 -5.57 2.23 0.54
N TYR A 33 -5.07 2.41 1.76
CA TYR A 33 -5.86 2.51 2.98
C TYR A 33 -5.75 3.90 3.60
N CYS A 34 -6.86 4.39 4.13
CA CYS A 34 -6.96 5.62 4.92
C CYS A 34 -7.76 5.29 6.17
N GLY A 35 -7.14 5.38 7.34
CA GLY A 35 -7.67 4.77 8.55
C GLY A 35 -7.93 3.26 8.36
N VAL A 36 -9.16 2.82 8.66
CA VAL A 36 -9.58 1.42 8.54
C VAL A 36 -10.18 1.08 7.17
N ASP A 37 -10.42 2.10 6.35
CA ASP A 37 -11.12 1.98 5.09
C ASP A 37 -10.15 1.68 3.94
N LEU A 38 -10.57 0.79 3.05
CA LEU A 38 -9.94 0.63 1.74
C LEU A 38 -10.46 1.72 0.82
N VAL A 39 -9.59 2.68 0.47
CA VAL A 39 -9.96 3.83 -0.35
C VAL A 39 -9.94 3.49 -1.83
N GLY A 40 -9.04 2.59 -2.23
CA GLY A 40 -9.00 2.15 -3.61
C GLY A 40 -7.94 1.10 -3.90
N VAL A 41 -8.19 0.40 -5.00
CA VAL A 41 -7.23 -0.50 -5.65
C VAL A 41 -7.07 -0.03 -7.09
N ILE A 42 -5.83 0.23 -7.49
CA ILE A 42 -5.52 0.64 -8.86
C ILE A 42 -4.46 -0.30 -9.45
N ASP A 43 -4.65 -0.66 -10.71
CA ASP A 43 -3.61 -1.32 -11.49
C ASP A 43 -2.59 -0.26 -11.94
N VAL A 44 -1.31 -0.55 -11.69
CA VAL A 44 -0.20 0.35 -11.98
C VAL A 44 0.67 -0.26 -13.07
N GLU A 45 0.93 0.49 -14.13
CA GLU A 45 1.85 0.08 -15.18
C GLU A 45 3.29 0.00 -14.64
N THR A 46 4.07 -0.97 -15.11
CA THR A 46 5.39 -1.28 -14.56
C THR A 46 6.36 -0.08 -14.56
N ASP A 47 6.30 0.77 -15.59
CA ASP A 47 7.15 1.97 -15.67
C ASP A 47 6.70 3.09 -14.72
N GLN A 48 5.45 3.05 -14.25
CA GLN A 48 4.87 4.03 -13.33
C GLN A 48 5.08 3.66 -11.86
N ILE A 49 5.48 2.42 -11.54
CA ILE A 49 5.59 1.94 -10.15
C ILE A 49 6.50 2.83 -9.30
N VAL A 50 7.68 3.17 -9.82
CA VAL A 50 8.67 3.99 -9.09
C VAL A 50 8.14 5.41 -8.84
N ASP A 51 7.43 5.98 -9.81
CA ASP A 51 6.80 7.29 -9.67
C ASP A 51 5.70 7.26 -8.59
N GLN A 52 4.83 6.24 -8.63
CA GLN A 52 3.79 6.04 -7.63
C GLN A 52 4.36 5.87 -6.21
N ILE A 53 5.39 5.03 -6.03
CA ILE A 53 6.06 4.86 -4.74
C ILE A 53 6.64 6.20 -4.27
N THR A 54 7.26 6.96 -5.17
CA THR A 54 7.86 8.26 -4.85
C THR A 54 6.81 9.28 -4.42
N GLY A 55 5.72 9.41 -5.17
CA GLY A 55 4.61 10.33 -4.88
C GLY A 55 4.01 10.04 -3.51
N LEU A 56 3.64 8.79 -3.25
CA LEU A 56 3.03 8.37 -1.98
C LEU A 56 3.94 8.59 -0.77
N LEU A 57 5.24 8.29 -0.90
CA LEU A 57 6.20 8.57 0.16
C LEU A 57 6.31 10.09 0.41
N CYS A 58 6.27 10.91 -0.63
CA CYS A 58 6.29 12.38 -0.53
C CYS A 58 5.02 12.95 0.12
N GLU A 59 3.87 12.32 -0.12
CA GLU A 59 2.59 12.65 0.52
C GLU A 59 2.55 12.21 2.00
N GLY A 60 3.51 11.38 2.44
CA GLY A 60 3.65 10.93 3.83
C GLY A 60 3.00 9.58 4.12
N PHE A 61 2.63 8.81 3.09
CA PHE A 61 2.17 7.44 3.26
C PHE A 61 3.33 6.48 3.51
N TYR A 62 3.04 5.40 4.22
CA TYR A 62 3.86 4.22 4.22
C TYR A 62 3.57 3.38 2.99
N VAL A 63 4.64 2.93 2.33
CA VAL A 63 4.55 2.08 1.14
C VAL A 63 5.42 0.84 1.37
N ASP A 64 4.82 -0.33 1.29
CA ASP A 64 5.52 -1.61 1.30
C ASP A 64 5.08 -2.44 0.10
N TRP A 65 5.83 -3.48 -0.24
CA TRP A 65 5.52 -4.33 -1.39
C TRP A 65 5.68 -5.81 -1.09
N LYS A 66 4.87 -6.62 -1.77
CA LYS A 66 4.95 -8.09 -1.75
C LYS A 66 4.48 -8.65 -3.08
N GLN A 67 5.16 -9.68 -3.57
CA GLN A 67 4.67 -10.46 -4.70
C GLN A 67 3.80 -11.62 -4.20
N ASN A 68 2.65 -11.82 -4.84
CA ASN A 68 1.81 -13.00 -4.70
C ASN A 68 1.50 -13.56 -6.10
N GLY A 69 2.07 -14.74 -6.41
CA GLY A 69 2.02 -15.29 -7.76
C GLY A 69 2.74 -14.38 -8.76
N SER A 70 2.04 -13.93 -9.80
CA SER A 70 2.55 -13.00 -10.81
C SER A 70 2.20 -11.53 -10.56
N ILE A 71 1.55 -11.22 -9.43
CA ILE A 71 1.09 -9.87 -9.11
C ILE A 71 1.95 -9.28 -8.00
N LEU A 72 2.44 -8.07 -8.22
CA LEU A 72 3.02 -7.21 -7.21
C LEU A 72 1.91 -6.44 -6.51
N TYR A 73 1.85 -6.50 -5.19
CA TYR A 73 0.97 -5.66 -4.38
C TYR A 73 1.79 -4.58 -3.69
N LEU A 74 1.45 -3.32 -3.92
CA LEU A 74 1.91 -2.17 -3.15
C LEU A 74 0.87 -1.91 -2.05
N ARG A 75 1.27 -2.10 -0.80
CA ARG A 75 0.48 -1.78 0.38
C ARG A 75 0.75 -0.34 0.78
N VAL A 76 -0.29 0.50 0.77
CA VAL A 76 -0.19 1.93 1.06
C VAL A 76 -1.11 2.29 2.22
N TYR A 77 -0.59 2.92 3.27
CA TYR A 77 -1.37 3.27 4.48
C TYR A 77 -0.80 4.51 5.17
N GLU A 78 -1.62 5.21 5.94
CA GLU A 78 -1.24 6.48 6.59
C GLU A 78 -0.24 6.31 7.73
N PHE A 79 0.57 7.35 7.94
CA PHE A 79 1.45 7.42 9.10
C PHE A 79 0.63 7.45 10.40
N GLY A 80 0.86 6.47 11.28
CA GLY A 80 0.12 6.34 12.54
C GLY A 80 -1.26 5.71 12.40
N GLY A 81 -1.66 5.34 11.19
CA GLY A 81 -2.85 4.53 10.93
C GLY A 81 -2.62 3.04 11.21
N PRO A 82 -3.68 2.24 11.23
CA PRO A 82 -3.57 0.78 11.35
C PRO A 82 -2.83 0.20 10.14
N GLU A 83 -1.85 -0.67 10.39
CA GLU A 83 -1.11 -1.35 9.33
C GLU A 83 -1.94 -2.52 8.74
N PRO A 84 -2.22 -2.54 7.43
CA PRO A 84 -2.92 -3.65 6.78
C PRO A 84 -2.13 -4.95 6.83
N THR A 85 -2.77 -6.09 7.10
CA THR A 85 -2.09 -7.38 6.90
C THR A 85 -1.96 -7.68 5.40
N TRP A 86 -0.94 -8.46 5.02
CA TRP A 86 -0.78 -8.87 3.61
C TRP A 86 -1.94 -9.72 3.08
N GLU A 87 -2.67 -10.42 3.94
CA GLU A 87 -3.87 -11.17 3.56
C GLU A 87 -4.98 -10.21 3.10
N GLN A 88 -5.26 -9.17 3.89
CA GLN A 88 -6.22 -8.12 3.55
C GLN A 88 -5.85 -7.36 2.28
N VAL A 89 -4.56 -7.06 2.09
CA VAL A 89 -4.07 -6.38 0.88
C VAL A 89 -4.30 -7.23 -0.35
N VAL A 90 -3.99 -8.53 -0.29
CA VAL A 90 -4.15 -9.45 -1.42
C VAL A 90 -5.62 -9.73 -1.73
N ASN A 91 -6.47 -9.80 -0.70
CA ASN A 91 -7.91 -9.97 -0.86
C ASN A 91 -8.64 -8.66 -1.22
N GLU A 92 -7.95 -7.52 -1.19
CA GLU A 92 -8.52 -6.20 -1.46
C GLU A 92 -9.66 -5.88 -0.46
N GLU A 93 -9.44 -6.18 0.82
CA GLU A 93 -10.43 -6.02 1.89
C GLU A 93 -10.09 -4.82 2.80
N PRO A 94 -11.12 -4.13 3.35
CA PRO A 94 -10.93 -3.10 4.38
C PRO A 94 -10.42 -3.71 5.70
N LEU A 95 -9.86 -2.88 6.58
CA LEU A 95 -9.29 -3.33 7.85
C LEU A 95 -10.35 -3.59 8.91
N ALA A 96 -11.43 -2.82 8.84
CA ALA A 96 -12.61 -3.03 9.65
C ALA A 96 -13.80 -3.27 8.73
N ASP A 97 -14.60 -4.27 9.09
CA ASP A 97 -15.93 -4.41 8.56
C ASP A 97 -16.81 -3.40 9.31
N ILE A 98 -16.92 -2.18 8.75
CA ILE A 98 -17.71 -1.09 9.37
C ILE A 98 -19.16 -1.55 9.60
N ASP A 99 -19.70 -2.43 8.74
CA ASP A 99 -21.05 -3.00 8.90
C ASP A 99 -21.14 -3.92 10.14
N ALA A 100 -20.10 -4.71 10.41
CA ALA A 100 -20.01 -5.52 11.64
C ALA A 100 -19.85 -4.65 12.90
N ILE A 101 -19.04 -3.59 12.86
CA ILE A 101 -18.85 -2.68 14.01
C ILE A 101 -20.13 -1.88 14.29
N LEU A 102 -20.85 -1.41 13.26
CA LEU A 102 -22.13 -0.72 13.42
C LEU A 102 -23.25 -1.64 13.93
N LYS A 103 -23.23 -2.93 13.54
CA LYS A 103 -24.13 -3.96 14.10
C LYS A 103 -23.86 -4.23 15.57
N ASP A 104 -22.60 -4.34 15.98
CA ASP A 104 -22.22 -4.62 17.36
C ASP A 104 -22.47 -3.40 18.28
N ALA A 105 -22.32 -2.19 17.74
CA ALA A 105 -22.61 -0.93 18.43
C ALA A 105 -24.12 -0.61 18.59
N GLY A 106 -25.02 -1.49 18.13
CA GLY A 106 -26.46 -1.36 18.35
C GLY A 106 -27.17 -0.26 17.54
N PHE A 107 -26.52 0.30 16.52
CA PHE A 107 -27.14 1.30 15.64
C PHE A 107 -27.95 0.65 14.52
N ARG A 108 -29.07 0.01 14.87
CA ARG A 108 -30.19 -0.24 13.94
C ARG A 108 -31.51 -0.10 14.70
N GLU A 109 -32.29 0.91 14.33
CA GLU A 109 -33.75 0.84 14.34
C GLU A 109 -34.23 0.31 12.99
#